data_AF-A2FF33-F1
#
_entry.id   AF-A2FF33-F1
#
_cell.length_a   1.000
_cell.length_b   1.000
_cell.length_c   1.000
_cell.angle_alpha   90.00
_cell.angle_beta   90.00
_cell.angle_gamma   90.00
#
_symmetry.space_group_name_H-M   'P 1'
#
loop_
_entity.id
_entity.type
_entity.pdbx_description
1 polymer ?
#
loop_
_entity_poly.entity_id
_entity_poly.type
_entity_poly.pdbx_seq_one_letter_code
_entity_poly.pdbx_strand_id
1 'polypeptide(L)'
;MVIKNNLNTMKIFHIFLISSTEGALSKFSELMLLYKDRGEVFEALGHLNTCNKEEINKIFQQIKKVLIDSNENSVNDILVLISKFAIFNNRYFRSYWELFKLIFEEYRPKYEGIHPLFYYLIYKEYGIGFEEKCGIRFSDLESQHVSLNTLEENTISKAIMDDNVQSFINFTKVDGFNENQKFKVYFIQTHMMAIHY
;
A
#
# COMPACT_ATOMS: atom_id res chain seq x y z
N MET A 1 28.69 37.76 -48.69
CA MET A 1 28.76 36.29 -48.70
C MET A 1 28.77 35.64 -47.30
N VAL A 2 28.99 36.40 -46.20
CA VAL A 2 29.09 35.86 -44.82
C VAL A 2 27.73 35.55 -44.16
N ILE A 3 26.66 36.26 -44.52
CA ILE A 3 25.33 36.13 -43.86
C ILE A 3 24.60 34.82 -44.21
N LYS A 4 24.80 34.27 -45.42
CA LYS A 4 24.17 32.99 -45.83
C LYS A 4 24.72 31.77 -45.09
N ASN A 5 26.00 31.81 -44.67
CA ASN A 5 26.60 30.71 -43.90
C ASN A 5 25.99 30.61 -42.50
N ASN A 6 25.79 31.72 -41.79
CA ASN A 6 25.22 31.70 -40.43
C ASN A 6 23.77 31.16 -40.38
N LEU A 7 22.95 31.44 -41.39
CA LEU A 7 21.59 30.90 -41.46
C LEU A 7 21.57 29.37 -41.65
N ASN A 8 22.50 28.82 -42.44
CA ASN A 8 22.62 27.37 -42.59
C ASN A 8 23.13 26.70 -41.32
N THR A 9 24.11 27.32 -40.63
CA THR A 9 24.62 26.77 -39.35
C THR A 9 23.55 26.77 -38.26
N MET A 10 22.74 27.83 -38.16
CA MET A 10 21.60 27.88 -37.22
C MET A 10 20.53 26.83 -37.53
N LYS A 11 20.17 26.62 -38.80
CA LYS A 11 19.22 25.58 -39.19
C LYS A 11 19.72 24.17 -38.85
N ILE A 12 21.00 23.90 -39.07
CA ILE A 12 21.61 22.60 -38.73
C ILE A 12 21.62 22.38 -37.22
N PHE A 13 21.96 23.40 -36.42
CA PHE A 13 21.89 23.32 -34.96
C PHE A 13 20.46 23.09 -34.45
N HIS A 14 19.47 23.75 -35.05
CA HIS A 14 18.07 23.59 -34.67
C HIS A 14 17.53 22.20 -35.03
N ILE A 15 17.90 21.65 -36.20
CA ILE A 15 17.56 20.27 -36.58
C ILE A 15 18.22 19.28 -35.62
N PHE A 16 19.51 19.46 -35.30
CA PHE A 16 20.23 18.59 -34.36
C PHE A 16 19.63 18.60 -32.94
N LEU A 17 19.20 19.77 -32.46
CA LEU A 17 18.47 19.91 -31.19
C LEU A 17 17.13 19.18 -31.24
N ILE A 18 16.33 19.36 -32.29
CA ILE A 18 15.04 18.66 -32.46
C ILE A 18 15.26 17.14 -32.48
N SER A 19 16.21 16.63 -33.27
CA SER A 19 16.51 15.20 -33.36
C SER A 19 17.00 14.61 -32.02
N SER A 20 17.78 15.37 -31.25
CA SER A 20 18.21 14.97 -29.90
C SER A 20 17.03 14.95 -28.92
N THR A 21 16.10 15.90 -29.02
CA THR A 21 14.88 15.91 -28.20
C THR A 21 13.89 14.81 -28.57
N GLU A 22 13.70 14.50 -29.86
CA GLU A 22 12.88 13.38 -30.32
C GLU A 22 13.45 12.04 -29.88
N GLY A 23 14.78 11.85 -29.96
CA GLY A 23 15.44 10.64 -29.46
C GLY A 23 15.27 10.46 -27.94
N ALA A 24 15.34 11.55 -27.16
CA ALA A 24 15.09 11.51 -25.72
C ALA A 24 13.62 11.22 -25.39
N LEU A 25 12.66 11.82 -26.12
CA LEU A 25 11.22 11.58 -26.00
C LEU A 25 10.83 10.13 -26.35
N SER A 26 11.45 9.57 -27.40
CA SER A 26 11.24 8.16 -27.79
C SER A 26 11.69 7.21 -26.69
N LYS A 27 12.90 7.43 -26.15
CA LYS A 27 13.46 6.61 -25.08
C LYS A 27 12.66 6.72 -23.76
N PHE A 28 12.15 7.90 -23.47
CA PHE A 28 11.23 8.12 -22.34
C PHE A 28 9.89 7.38 -22.53
N SER A 29 9.35 7.39 -23.74
CA SER A 29 8.10 6.70 -24.07
C SER A 29 8.24 5.17 -24.01
N GLU A 30 9.37 4.63 -24.48
CA GLU A 30 9.72 3.21 -24.34
C GLU A 30 9.84 2.79 -22.88
N LEU A 31 10.50 3.61 -22.05
CA LEU A 31 10.57 3.38 -20.60
C LEU A 31 9.16 3.42 -19.97
N MET A 32 8.33 4.43 -20.27
CA MET A 32 6.95 4.47 -19.75
C MET A 32 6.17 3.19 -20.09
N LEU A 33 6.26 2.70 -21.33
CA LEU A 33 5.56 1.48 -21.74
C LEU A 33 6.10 0.24 -21.01
N LEU A 34 7.42 0.17 -20.78
CA LEU A 34 8.06 -0.95 -20.07
C LEU A 34 7.67 -1.02 -18.58
N TYR A 35 7.37 0.12 -17.97
CA TYR A 35 6.95 0.19 -16.56
C TYR A 35 5.43 0.37 -16.38
N LYS A 36 4.66 0.49 -17.47
CA LYS A 36 3.21 0.77 -17.44
C LYS A 36 2.46 -0.29 -16.63
N ASP A 37 2.67 -1.56 -16.97
CA ASP A 37 1.99 -2.67 -16.31
C ASP A 37 2.29 -2.71 -14.80
N ARG A 38 3.51 -2.32 -14.39
CA ARG A 38 3.86 -2.20 -12.96
C ARG A 38 3.14 -1.05 -12.29
N GLY A 39 3.11 0.11 -12.95
CA GLY A 39 2.38 1.28 -12.47
C GLY A 39 0.92 0.96 -12.21
N GLU A 40 0.28 0.24 -13.13
CA GLU A 40 -1.11 -0.21 -12.99
C GLU A 40 -1.29 -1.18 -11.81
N VAL A 41 -0.36 -2.12 -11.59
CA VAL A 41 -0.43 -3.02 -10.44
C VAL A 41 -0.25 -2.29 -9.10
N PHE A 42 0.69 -1.35 -9.02
CA PHE A 42 0.86 -0.54 -7.81
C PHE A 42 -0.33 0.38 -7.55
N GLU A 43 -0.91 0.95 -8.60
CA GLU A 43 -2.12 1.76 -8.51
C GLU A 43 -3.32 0.92 -8.04
N ALA A 44 -3.51 -0.28 -8.60
CA ALA A 44 -4.54 -1.22 -8.18
C ALA A 44 -4.36 -1.65 -6.72
N LEU A 45 -3.12 -1.88 -6.28
CA LEU A 45 -2.82 -2.22 -4.89
C LEU A 45 -3.08 -1.03 -3.95
N GLY A 46 -2.67 0.18 -4.34
CA GLY A 46 -2.90 1.40 -3.54
C GLY A 46 -4.38 1.77 -3.41
N HIS A 47 -5.17 1.49 -4.45
CA HIS A 47 -6.61 1.81 -4.52
C HIS A 47 -7.51 0.59 -4.32
N LEU A 48 -7.00 -0.50 -3.73
CA LEU A 48 -7.80 -1.70 -3.47
C LEU A 48 -9.08 -1.31 -2.72
N ASN A 49 -10.23 -1.56 -3.34
CA ASN A 49 -11.52 -1.08 -2.85
C ASN A 49 -12.61 -2.15 -2.88
N THR A 50 -12.20 -3.41 -2.76
CA THR A 50 -13.08 -4.57 -2.86
C THR A 50 -12.88 -5.51 -1.68
N CYS A 51 -13.97 -6.17 -1.27
CA CYS A 51 -13.96 -7.31 -0.34
C CYS A 51 -14.33 -8.62 -1.05
N ASN A 52 -14.46 -8.59 -2.38
CA ASN A 52 -14.78 -9.76 -3.16
C ASN A 52 -13.53 -10.63 -3.35
N LYS A 53 -13.63 -11.91 -2.97
CA LYS A 53 -12.49 -12.85 -3.01
C LYS A 53 -11.99 -13.11 -4.41
N GLU A 54 -12.87 -13.19 -5.40
CA GLU A 54 -12.48 -13.40 -6.79
C GLU A 54 -11.70 -12.21 -7.35
N GLU A 55 -12.07 -10.98 -6.98
CA GLU A 55 -11.34 -9.76 -7.35
C GLU A 55 -9.99 -9.65 -6.64
N ILE A 56 -9.93 -9.97 -5.34
CA ILE A 56 -8.66 -10.06 -4.60
C ILE A 56 -7.72 -11.06 -5.26
N ASN A 57 -8.24 -12.23 -5.66
CA ASN A 57 -7.44 -13.24 -6.36
C ASN A 57 -6.96 -12.74 -7.73
N LYS A 58 -7.76 -11.94 -8.47
CA LYS A 58 -7.29 -11.31 -9.72
C LYS A 58 -6.12 -10.37 -9.47
N ILE A 59 -6.19 -9.53 -8.43
CA ILE A 59 -5.08 -8.63 -8.03
C ILE A 59 -3.85 -9.46 -7.68
N PHE A 60 -4.02 -10.55 -6.92
CA PHE A 60 -2.93 -11.47 -6.60
C PHE A 60 -2.24 -12.02 -7.86
N GLN A 61 -3.01 -12.51 -8.85
CA GLN A 61 -2.44 -13.03 -10.10
C GLN A 61 -1.68 -11.95 -10.89
N GLN A 62 -2.15 -10.70 -10.87
CA GLN A 62 -1.45 -9.57 -11.50
C GLN A 62 -0.12 -9.26 -10.80
N ILE A 63 -0.12 -9.18 -9.46
CA ILE A 63 1.10 -8.98 -8.66
C ILE A 63 2.11 -10.09 -8.93
N LYS A 64 1.65 -11.35 -8.91
CA LYS A 64 2.48 -12.52 -9.20
C LYS A 64 3.16 -12.39 -10.56
N LYS A 65 2.38 -12.19 -11.62
CA LYS A 65 2.89 -12.13 -12.99
C LYS A 65 3.83 -10.94 -13.21
N VAL A 66 3.46 -9.75 -12.71
CA VAL A 66 4.11 -8.48 -13.08
C VAL A 66 5.26 -8.12 -12.14
N LEU A 67 5.18 -8.44 -10.85
CA LEU A 67 6.15 -8.00 -9.83
C LEU A 67 7.03 -9.14 -9.29
N ILE A 68 6.50 -10.37 -9.22
CA ILE A 68 7.23 -11.52 -8.66
C ILE A 68 7.93 -12.30 -9.76
N ASP A 69 7.17 -12.81 -10.74
CA ASP A 69 7.69 -13.69 -11.80
C ASP A 69 8.62 -12.95 -12.77
N SER A 70 8.52 -11.62 -12.84
CA SER A 70 9.46 -10.74 -13.56
C SER A 70 10.82 -10.61 -12.86
N ASN A 71 10.94 -11.09 -11.61
CA ASN A 71 12.12 -11.02 -10.75
C ASN A 71 12.57 -9.58 -10.43
N GLU A 72 11.63 -8.65 -10.42
CA GLU A 72 11.89 -7.21 -10.24
C GLU A 72 11.79 -6.77 -8.77
N ASN A 73 10.93 -7.44 -8.00
CA ASN A 73 10.74 -7.17 -6.59
C ASN A 73 10.89 -8.45 -5.78
N SER A 74 11.51 -8.34 -4.60
CA SER A 74 11.47 -9.46 -3.67
C SER A 74 10.04 -9.64 -3.14
N VAL A 75 9.65 -10.89 -2.90
CA VAL A 75 8.35 -11.20 -2.29
C VAL A 75 8.19 -10.46 -0.95
N ASN A 76 9.27 -10.34 -0.18
CA ASN A 76 9.25 -9.60 1.08
C ASN A 76 8.92 -8.12 0.88
N ASP A 77 9.49 -7.45 -0.13
CA ASP A 77 9.19 -6.04 -0.42
C ASP A 77 7.71 -5.83 -0.75
N ILE A 78 7.12 -6.77 -1.50
CA ILE A 78 5.70 -6.74 -1.84
C ILE A 78 4.84 -6.91 -0.58
N LEU A 79 5.18 -7.86 0.30
CA LEU A 79 4.48 -8.04 1.57
C LEU A 79 4.59 -6.81 2.48
N VAL A 80 5.77 -6.18 2.54
CA VAL A 80 5.98 -4.92 3.26
C VAL A 80 5.07 -3.83 2.69
N LEU A 81 5.02 -3.70 1.37
CA LEU A 81 4.19 -2.70 0.70
C LEU A 81 2.69 -2.91 0.95
N ILE A 82 2.20 -4.14 0.78
CA ILE A 82 0.83 -4.53 1.11
C ILE A 82 0.50 -4.16 2.55
N SER A 83 1.40 -4.51 3.48
CA SER A 83 1.19 -4.24 4.91
C SER A 83 1.10 -2.75 5.21
N LYS A 84 1.84 -1.89 4.48
CA LYS A 84 1.77 -0.43 4.61
C LYS A 84 0.49 0.14 4.00
N PHE A 85 0.10 -0.29 2.81
CA PHE A 85 -1.12 0.22 2.18
C PHE A 85 -2.38 -0.15 2.95
N ALA A 86 -2.41 -1.33 3.54
CA ALA A 86 -3.48 -1.77 4.41
C ALA A 86 -3.72 -0.80 5.59
N ILE A 87 -2.68 -0.12 6.06
CA ILE A 87 -2.79 0.85 7.15
C ILE A 87 -3.46 2.15 6.71
N PHE A 88 -3.09 2.64 5.53
CA PHE A 88 -3.66 3.86 4.97
C PHE A 88 -5.08 3.66 4.43
N ASN A 89 -5.36 2.47 3.91
CA ASN A 89 -6.65 2.10 3.35
C ASN A 89 -7.36 1.09 4.27
N ASN A 90 -7.50 1.49 5.53
CA ASN A 90 -7.95 0.64 6.64
C ASN A 90 -9.36 0.05 6.44
N ARG A 91 -10.23 0.71 5.66
CA ARG A 91 -11.56 0.19 5.27
C ARG A 91 -11.47 -1.20 4.64
N TYR A 92 -10.43 -1.44 3.83
CA TYR A 92 -10.23 -2.69 3.12
C TYR A 92 -9.10 -3.53 3.75
N PHE A 93 -8.77 -3.29 5.03
CA PHE A 93 -7.69 -4.00 5.72
C PHE A 93 -7.83 -5.54 5.64
N ARG A 94 -9.06 -6.06 5.75
CA ARG A 94 -9.33 -7.50 5.58
C ARG A 94 -8.90 -8.00 4.20
N SER A 95 -9.23 -7.25 3.16
CA SER A 95 -8.87 -7.60 1.78
C SER A 95 -7.35 -7.57 1.57
N TYR A 96 -6.65 -6.58 2.15
CA TYR A 96 -5.20 -6.58 2.15
C TYR A 96 -4.60 -7.76 2.93
N TRP A 97 -5.22 -8.16 4.05
CA TRP A 97 -4.81 -9.35 4.78
C TRP A 97 -5.01 -10.63 3.95
N GLU A 98 -6.14 -10.78 3.27
CA GLU A 98 -6.39 -11.90 2.36
C GLU A 98 -5.35 -11.94 1.23
N LEU A 99 -5.08 -10.81 0.58
CA LEU A 99 -4.06 -10.68 -0.45
C LEU A 99 -2.66 -11.04 0.07
N PHE A 100 -2.31 -10.55 1.26
CA PHE A 100 -1.06 -10.88 1.93
C PHE A 100 -0.93 -12.37 2.18
N LYS A 101 -1.99 -13.02 2.68
CA LYS A 101 -1.98 -14.47 2.94
C LYS A 101 -1.73 -15.27 1.68
N LEU A 102 -2.39 -14.94 0.56
CA LEU A 102 -2.18 -15.61 -0.72
C LEU A 102 -0.69 -15.63 -1.10
N ILE A 103 -0.02 -14.47 -1.00
CA ILE A 103 1.41 -14.36 -1.33
C ILE A 103 2.29 -15.05 -0.29
N PHE A 104 1.99 -14.87 1.00
CA PHE A 104 2.77 -15.45 2.09
C PHE A 104 2.74 -16.98 2.08
N GLU A 105 1.56 -17.58 1.88
CA GLU A 105 1.38 -19.03 1.86
C GLU A 105 2.04 -19.67 0.63
N GLU A 106 1.96 -19.01 -0.53
CA GLU A 106 2.54 -19.51 -1.77
C GLU A 106 4.07 -19.47 -1.78
N TYR A 107 4.65 -18.36 -1.33
CA TYR A 107 6.10 -18.13 -1.47
C TYR A 107 6.90 -18.33 -0.17
N ARG A 108 6.24 -18.32 0.99
CA ARG A 108 6.84 -18.48 2.33
C ARG A 108 8.14 -17.69 2.52
N PRO A 109 8.15 -16.37 2.26
CA PRO A 109 9.36 -15.57 2.33
C PRO A 109 9.83 -15.42 3.78
N LYS A 110 11.07 -14.91 3.93
CA LYS A 110 11.48 -14.33 5.21
C LYS A 110 10.61 -13.10 5.47
N TYR A 111 10.02 -13.02 6.65
CA TYR A 111 9.14 -11.94 7.07
C TYR A 111 9.98 -10.87 7.78
N GLU A 112 10.52 -9.89 7.04
CA GLU A 112 11.35 -8.79 7.57
C GLU A 112 10.79 -7.43 7.12
N GLY A 113 10.77 -6.42 7.98
CA GLY A 113 10.19 -5.09 7.66
C GLY A 113 8.65 -5.05 7.59
N ILE A 114 8.01 -6.22 7.73
CA ILE A 114 6.70 -6.50 8.30
C ILE A 114 5.98 -5.35 9.06
N HIS A 115 4.86 -4.75 8.62
CA HIS A 115 4.12 -3.89 9.55
C HIS A 115 3.71 -4.68 10.82
N PRO A 116 3.83 -4.10 12.03
CA PRO A 116 3.59 -4.83 13.29
C PRO A 116 2.25 -5.54 13.40
N LEU A 117 1.18 -4.93 12.86
CA LEU A 117 -0.14 -5.55 12.83
C LEU A 117 -0.15 -6.86 12.03
N PHE A 118 0.54 -6.92 10.89
CA PHE A 118 0.62 -8.14 10.09
C PHE A 118 1.46 -9.22 10.77
N TYR A 119 2.53 -8.84 11.49
CA TYR A 119 3.25 -9.79 12.34
C TYR A 119 2.35 -10.43 13.40
N TYR A 120 1.54 -9.62 14.07
CA TYR A 120 0.58 -10.11 15.04
C TYR A 120 -0.46 -11.03 14.39
N LEU A 121 -0.96 -10.69 13.20
CA LEU A 121 -1.90 -11.55 12.46
C LEU A 121 -1.26 -12.89 12.06
N ILE A 122 -0.01 -12.91 11.59
CA ILE A 122 0.72 -14.15 11.31
C ILE A 122 0.85 -14.99 12.59
N TYR A 123 1.20 -14.37 13.71
CA TYR A 123 1.28 -15.06 14.99
C TYR A 123 -0.06 -15.66 15.42
N LYS A 124 -1.16 -14.92 15.28
CA LYS A 124 -2.50 -15.39 15.65
C LYS A 124 -3.01 -16.50 14.74
N GLU A 125 -2.75 -16.41 13.43
CA GLU A 125 -3.27 -17.38 12.44
C GLU A 125 -2.41 -18.65 12.40
N TYR A 126 -1.09 -18.51 12.39
CA TYR A 126 -0.17 -19.63 12.14
C TYR A 126 0.63 -20.06 13.37
N GLY A 127 0.62 -19.29 14.46
CA GLY A 127 1.48 -19.52 15.62
C GLY A 127 2.97 -19.21 15.35
N ILE A 128 3.27 -18.47 14.27
CA ILE A 128 4.63 -18.18 13.83
C ILE A 128 4.89 -16.68 14.02
N GLY A 129 5.98 -16.31 14.71
CA GLY A 129 6.36 -14.91 14.86
C GLY A 129 7.26 -14.67 16.07
N PHE A 130 8.07 -13.62 16.01
CA PHE A 130 8.91 -13.16 17.12
C PHE A 130 8.48 -11.73 17.47
N GLU A 131 7.90 -11.55 18.66
CA GLU A 131 7.47 -10.24 19.18
C GLU A 131 8.61 -9.20 19.14
N GLU A 132 9.85 -9.65 19.35
CA GLU A 132 11.07 -8.84 19.29
C GLU A 132 11.28 -8.15 17.94
N LYS A 133 10.82 -8.74 16.83
CA LYS A 133 10.96 -8.15 15.48
C LYS A 133 9.87 -7.13 15.15
N CYS A 134 8.85 -7.03 15.98
CA CYS A 134 7.62 -6.31 15.70
C CYS A 134 7.65 -4.85 16.20
N GLY A 135 8.55 -4.51 17.12
CA GLY A 135 8.62 -3.17 17.72
C GLY A 135 7.39 -2.75 18.56
N ILE A 136 6.40 -3.63 18.68
CA ILE A 136 5.18 -3.48 19.48
C ILE A 136 4.94 -4.79 20.21
N ARG A 137 4.54 -4.72 21.48
CA ARG A 137 4.20 -5.92 22.26
C ARG A 137 2.84 -6.46 21.84
N PHE A 138 2.72 -7.77 21.70
CA PHE A 138 1.43 -8.42 21.39
C PHE A 138 0.41 -8.19 22.51
N SER A 139 0.86 -8.11 23.77
CA SER A 139 -0.01 -7.72 24.90
C SER A 139 -0.69 -6.36 24.70
N ASP A 140 -0.01 -5.42 24.05
CA ASP A 140 -0.56 -4.08 23.80
C ASP A 140 -1.65 -4.11 22.72
N LEU A 141 -1.53 -5.04 21.76
CA LEU A 141 -2.54 -5.30 20.74
C LEU A 141 -3.74 -6.06 21.31
N GLU A 142 -3.50 -7.06 22.17
CA GLU A 142 -4.53 -7.86 22.82
C GLU A 142 -5.39 -7.05 23.79
N SER A 143 -4.76 -6.20 24.62
CA SER A 143 -5.47 -5.31 25.56
C SER A 143 -6.36 -4.28 24.87
N GLN A 144 -6.13 -4.01 23.60
CA GLN A 144 -6.95 -3.11 22.77
C GLN A 144 -7.95 -3.88 21.89
N HIS A 145 -8.10 -5.18 22.16
CA HIS A 145 -8.95 -6.08 21.40
C HIS A 145 -8.67 -6.01 19.89
N VAL A 146 -7.43 -5.77 19.45
CA VAL A 146 -7.11 -5.71 18.01
C VAL A 146 -7.30 -7.09 17.41
N SER A 147 -8.24 -7.20 16.47
CA SER A 147 -8.51 -8.40 15.69
C SER A 147 -9.06 -8.01 14.32
N LEU A 148 -9.06 -8.96 13.38
CA LEU A 148 -9.72 -8.77 12.08
C LEU A 148 -11.23 -8.53 12.21
N ASN A 149 -11.82 -8.87 13.37
CA ASN A 149 -13.26 -8.81 13.65
C ASN A 149 -13.65 -7.63 14.56
N THR A 150 -12.72 -7.04 15.33
CA THR A 150 -13.00 -5.80 16.08
C THR A 150 -13.05 -4.58 15.18
N LEU A 151 -12.63 -4.75 13.92
CA LEU A 151 -12.98 -3.87 12.80
C LEU A 151 -14.44 -4.06 12.32
N GLU A 152 -15.19 -5.03 12.84
CA GLU A 152 -16.56 -5.37 12.40
C GLU A 152 -17.64 -5.07 13.45
N GLU A 153 -17.28 -4.86 14.71
CA GLU A 153 -18.25 -4.52 15.75
C GLU A 153 -18.81 -3.10 15.56
N ASN A 154 -20.11 -2.90 15.85
CA ASN A 154 -20.84 -1.62 15.82
C ASN A 154 -20.21 -0.60 16.79
N THR A 155 -19.05 -0.07 16.41
CA THR A 155 -18.25 0.87 17.19
C THR A 155 -18.10 2.17 16.43
N ILE A 156 -17.76 3.23 17.16
CA ILE A 156 -17.41 4.53 16.57
C ILE A 156 -16.29 4.38 15.54
N SER A 157 -15.28 3.55 15.83
CA SER A 157 -14.17 3.28 14.92
C SER A 157 -14.63 2.64 13.61
N LYS A 158 -15.58 1.70 13.65
CA LYS A 158 -16.17 1.10 12.45
C LYS A 158 -16.96 2.12 11.63
N ALA A 159 -17.77 2.95 12.29
CA ALA A 159 -18.48 4.02 11.59
C ALA A 159 -17.51 4.99 10.89
N ILE A 160 -16.36 5.30 11.49
CA ILE A 160 -15.31 6.12 10.86
C ILE A 160 -14.67 5.40 9.67
N MET A 161 -14.26 4.14 9.82
CA MET A 161 -13.59 3.38 8.75
C MET A 161 -14.48 3.14 7.53
N ASP A 162 -15.78 2.92 7.74
CA ASP A 162 -16.75 2.71 6.66
C ASP A 162 -17.29 4.02 6.06
N ASP A 163 -16.85 5.18 6.57
CA ASP A 163 -17.40 6.49 6.23
C ASP A 163 -18.94 6.55 6.46
N ASN A 164 -19.41 5.87 7.51
CA ASN A 164 -20.81 5.78 7.87
C ASN A 164 -21.20 6.94 8.81
N VAL A 165 -21.40 8.12 8.20
CA VAL A 165 -21.75 9.37 8.88
C VAL A 165 -22.97 9.21 9.78
N GLN A 166 -23.99 8.48 9.34
CA GLN A 166 -25.24 8.33 10.10
C GLN A 166 -25.02 7.55 11.40
N SER A 167 -24.24 6.46 11.35
CA SER A 167 -23.91 5.68 12.54
C SER A 167 -23.04 6.47 13.50
N PHE A 168 -22.07 7.24 12.97
CA PHE A 168 -21.24 8.12 13.78
C PHE A 168 -22.08 9.16 14.54
N ILE A 169 -23.00 9.85 13.86
CA ILE A 169 -23.94 10.79 14.48
C ILE A 169 -24.80 10.12 15.56
N ASN A 170 -25.17 8.86 15.40
CA ASN A 170 -25.94 8.16 16.42
C ASN A 170 -25.10 7.90 17.67
N PHE A 171 -23.81 7.59 17.53
CA PHE A 171 -22.92 7.42 18.68
C PHE A 171 -22.71 8.71 19.48
N THR A 172 -22.71 9.88 18.83
CA THR A 172 -22.54 11.16 19.53
C THR A 172 -23.77 11.57 20.36
N LYS A 173 -24.91 10.90 20.15
CA LYS A 173 -26.17 11.15 20.86
C LYS A 173 -26.39 10.25 22.06
N VAL A 174 -25.53 9.25 22.28
CA VAL A 174 -25.65 8.33 23.42
C VAL A 174 -25.11 9.00 24.69
N ASP A 175 -25.87 8.90 25.78
CA ASP A 175 -25.41 9.39 27.10
C ASP A 175 -24.10 8.71 27.50
N GLY A 176 -23.09 9.52 27.85
CA GLY A 176 -21.74 9.04 28.15
C GLY A 176 -20.76 9.08 26.97
N PHE A 177 -21.17 9.61 25.80
CA PHE A 177 -20.23 9.94 24.73
C PHE A 177 -19.17 10.94 25.23
N ASN A 178 -17.89 10.59 25.05
CA ASN A 178 -16.78 11.43 25.43
C ASN A 178 -16.14 12.05 24.17
N GLU A 179 -16.41 13.33 23.93
CA GLU A 179 -15.84 14.11 22.82
C GLU A 179 -14.30 14.19 22.85
N ASN A 180 -13.70 14.01 24.04
CA ASN A 180 -12.25 14.02 24.23
C ASN A 180 -11.63 12.62 24.18
N GLN A 181 -12.43 11.58 23.87
CA GLN A 181 -11.94 10.22 23.73
C GLN A 181 -10.95 10.13 22.57
N LYS A 182 -9.70 9.85 22.90
CA LYS A 182 -8.67 9.54 21.91
C LYS A 182 -8.70 8.05 21.60
N PHE A 183 -9.05 7.70 20.37
CA PHE A 183 -8.89 6.33 19.90
C PHE A 183 -7.41 6.10 19.57
N LYS A 184 -6.74 5.23 20.33
CA LYS A 184 -5.49 4.62 19.86
C LYS A 184 -5.85 3.61 18.77
N VAL A 185 -6.02 4.12 17.56
CA VAL A 185 -6.11 3.26 16.39
C VAL A 185 -4.68 2.97 15.99
N TYR A 186 -4.17 1.75 16.21
CA TYR A 186 -2.80 1.38 15.79
C TYR A 186 -2.54 1.57 14.29
N PHE A 187 -3.61 1.70 13.49
CA PHE A 187 -3.51 2.12 12.09
C PHE A 187 -3.02 3.56 11.92
N ILE A 188 -3.28 4.46 12.87
CA ILE A 188 -2.96 5.89 12.74
C ILE A 188 -1.64 6.24 13.45
N GLN A 189 -1.28 5.51 14.51
CA GLN A 189 -0.22 5.94 15.42
C GLN A 189 1.19 5.44 15.05
N THR A 190 1.34 4.37 14.26
CA THR A 190 2.68 3.89 13.84
C THR A 190 3.40 4.86 12.91
N HIS A 191 2.69 5.70 12.16
CA HIS A 191 3.32 6.74 11.33
C HIS A 191 3.93 7.88 12.14
N MET A 192 3.45 8.17 13.35
CA MET A 192 4.05 9.23 14.18
C MET A 192 5.36 8.79 14.84
N MET A 193 5.62 7.49 14.98
CA MET A 193 6.92 7.01 15.50
C MET A 193 7.99 6.89 14.40
N ALA A 194 7.61 6.80 13.12
CA ALA A 194 8.55 6.68 12.01
C ALA A 194 9.07 8.03 11.46
N ILE A 195 8.45 9.16 11.84
CA ILE A 195 8.85 10.52 11.38
C ILE A 195 9.88 11.17 12.33
N HIS A 196 10.36 10.45 13.36
CA HIS A 196 11.31 10.96 14.35
C HIS A 196 12.76 10.43 14.21
N TYR A 197 13.22 10.12 13.01
CA TYR A 197 14.64 9.89 12.73
C TYR A 197 15.16 10.83 11.65
#